data_AF-A0A258HVQ5-F1
#
_entry.id   AF-A0A258HVQ5-F1
#
_cell.length_a   1.000
_cell.length_b   1.000
_cell.length_c   1.000
_cell.angle_alpha   90.00
_cell.angle_beta   90.00
_cell.angle_gamma   90.00
#
_symmetry.space_group_name_H-M   'P 1'
#
loop_
_entity.id
_entity.type
_entity.pdbx_description
1 polymer ?
#
loop_
_entity_poly.entity_id
_entity_poly.type
_entity_poly.pdbx_seq_one_letter_code
_entity_poly.pdbx_strand_id
1 'polypeptide(L)'
;MITTQSILGLSASALYAVIGSACGHAAITAFKARRPKPEAVWWALFAIWFVALVALRLSGLEDYFREGTRSVLRKDGVYEMRREVQAPLSVIAILCTAGLVALTARWHIRTRPGSPSRLIAYARLAVAGLCGLIILRVISFHAVDVLLYGPAKLNWVIDIGSSLFTGWCAYRFGQIARMPGARR
;
A
#
# COMPACT_ATOMS: atom_id res chain seq x y z
N MET A 1 -10.80 -20.54 -19.10
CA MET A 1 -11.75 -19.58 -18.52
C MET A 1 -11.00 -18.29 -18.22
N ILE A 2 -10.99 -17.34 -19.17
CA ILE A 2 -10.55 -15.97 -18.90
C ILE A 2 -11.78 -15.29 -18.32
N THR A 3 -11.95 -15.44 -17.01
CA THR A 3 -13.03 -14.83 -16.26
C THR A 3 -12.93 -13.32 -16.39
N THR A 4 -14.07 -12.69 -16.64
CA THR A 4 -14.36 -11.26 -16.58
C THR A 4 -13.49 -10.54 -15.53
N GLN A 5 -12.32 -10.05 -15.94
CA GLN A 5 -11.63 -9.02 -15.17
C GLN A 5 -12.59 -7.85 -15.11
N SER A 6 -13.22 -7.66 -13.96
CA SER A 6 -14.14 -6.55 -13.75
C SER A 6 -13.42 -5.25 -14.13
N ILE A 7 -14.13 -4.32 -14.77
CA ILE A 7 -13.63 -2.97 -15.14
C ILE A 7 -12.92 -2.30 -13.95
N LEU A 8 -13.38 -2.62 -12.74
CA LEU A 8 -12.81 -2.22 -11.45
C LEU A 8 -11.39 -2.74 -11.21
N GLY A 9 -11.11 -4.01 -11.53
CA GLY A 9 -9.77 -4.60 -11.44
C GLY A 9 -8.78 -3.93 -12.40
N LEU A 10 -9.20 -3.72 -13.65
CA LEU A 10 -8.40 -3.02 -14.67
C LEU A 10 -8.12 -1.56 -14.27
N SER A 11 -9.13 -0.87 -13.74
CA SER A 11 -9.01 0.52 -13.29
C SER A 11 -8.03 0.65 -12.11
N ALA A 12 -8.08 -0.26 -11.15
CA ALA A 12 -7.12 -0.31 -10.03
C ALA A 12 -5.70 -0.58 -10.53
N SER A 13 -5.52 -1.55 -11.43
CA SER A 13 -4.21 -1.84 -12.04
C SER A 13 -3.66 -0.64 -12.81
N ALA A 14 -4.48 0.07 -13.58
CA ALA A 14 -4.09 1.28 -14.29
C ALA A 14 -3.65 2.38 -13.33
N LEU A 15 -4.40 2.59 -12.24
CA LEU A 15 -4.03 3.54 -11.19
C LEU A 15 -2.67 3.17 -10.59
N TYR A 16 -2.47 1.93 -10.16
CA TYR A 16 -1.19 1.49 -9.60
C TYR A 16 -0.03 1.64 -10.58
N ALA A 17 -0.24 1.37 -11.87
CA ALA A 17 0.77 1.58 -12.91
C ALA A 17 1.19 3.06 -12.99
N VAL A 18 0.22 3.98 -13.01
CA VAL A 18 0.49 5.44 -13.01
C VAL A 18 1.26 5.87 -11.78
N ILE A 19 0.86 5.41 -10.59
CA ILE A 19 1.53 5.74 -9.32
C ILE A 19 2.93 5.12 -9.28
N GLY A 20 3.09 3.88 -9.73
CA GLY A 20 4.38 3.21 -9.86
C GLY A 20 5.34 3.97 -10.78
N SER A 21 4.86 4.43 -11.94
CA SER A 21 5.63 5.29 -12.85
C SER A 21 6.03 6.60 -12.19
N ALA A 22 5.11 7.27 -11.47
CA ALA A 22 5.43 8.51 -10.74
C ALA A 22 6.53 8.30 -9.69
N CYS A 23 6.47 7.20 -8.92
CA CYS A 23 7.53 6.81 -7.98
C CYS A 23 8.86 6.52 -8.70
N GLY A 24 8.82 5.83 -9.84
CA GLY A 24 10.01 5.59 -10.67
C GLY A 24 10.64 6.89 -11.17
N HIS A 25 9.84 7.83 -11.65
CA HIS A 25 10.30 9.17 -12.02
C HIS A 25 10.89 9.95 -10.84
N ALA A 26 10.31 9.82 -9.64
CA ALA A 26 10.86 10.42 -8.42
C ALA A 26 12.22 9.82 -8.06
N ALA A 27 12.39 8.50 -8.20
CA ALA A 27 13.68 7.82 -7.99
C ALA A 27 14.75 8.33 -8.98
N ILE A 28 14.43 8.37 -10.28
CA ILE A 28 15.33 8.90 -11.32
C ILE A 28 15.69 10.36 -11.03
N THR A 29 14.72 11.16 -10.61
CA THR A 29 14.93 12.57 -10.26
C THR A 29 15.86 12.69 -9.05
N ALA A 30 15.70 11.86 -8.02
CA ALA A 30 16.59 11.82 -6.86
C ALA A 30 18.04 11.48 -7.26
N PHE A 31 18.22 10.47 -8.13
CA PHE A 31 19.53 10.09 -8.65
C PHE A 31 20.18 11.22 -9.45
N LYS A 32 19.45 11.83 -10.40
CA LYS A 32 19.97 12.94 -11.22
C LYS A 32 20.30 14.18 -10.39
N ALA A 33 19.49 14.48 -9.38
CA ALA A 33 19.71 15.60 -8.47
C ALA A 33 20.82 15.38 -7.43
N ARG A 34 21.51 14.21 -7.45
CA ARG A 34 22.53 13.80 -6.47
C ARG A 34 22.04 13.90 -5.02
N ARG A 35 20.77 13.57 -4.79
CA ARG A 35 20.19 13.46 -3.44
C ARG A 35 20.79 12.27 -2.68
N PRO A 36 20.64 12.21 -1.35
CA PRO A 36 21.11 11.07 -0.57
C PRO A 36 20.60 9.75 -1.16
N LYS A 37 21.50 8.78 -1.34
CA LYS A 37 21.18 7.45 -1.91
C LYS A 37 19.93 6.80 -1.29
N PRO A 38 19.70 6.88 0.04
CA PRO A 38 18.49 6.29 0.63
C PRO A 38 17.19 6.82 0.03
N GLU A 39 17.12 8.11 -0.33
CA GLU A 39 15.88 8.69 -0.88
C GLU A 39 15.51 8.06 -2.22
N ALA A 40 16.50 7.91 -3.10
CA ALA A 40 16.32 7.29 -4.41
C ALA A 40 15.94 5.80 -4.29
N VAL A 41 16.57 5.08 -3.35
CA VAL A 41 16.26 3.68 -3.05
C VAL A 41 14.81 3.52 -2.59
N TRP A 42 14.32 4.38 -1.68
CA TRP A 42 12.93 4.28 -1.20
C TRP A 42 11.91 4.51 -2.32
N TRP A 43 12.13 5.51 -3.18
CA TRP A 43 11.25 5.72 -4.33
C TRP A 43 11.26 4.56 -5.32
N ALA A 44 12.43 3.93 -5.54
CA ALA A 44 12.54 2.73 -6.36
C ALA A 44 11.80 1.54 -5.74
N LEU A 45 11.91 1.35 -4.42
CA LEU A 45 11.17 0.31 -3.70
C LEU A 45 9.66 0.51 -3.80
N PHE A 46 9.16 1.75 -3.69
CA PHE A 46 7.73 2.02 -3.91
C PHE A 46 7.29 1.74 -5.34
N ALA A 47 8.10 2.10 -6.34
CA ALA A 47 7.80 1.80 -7.74
C ALA A 47 7.70 0.28 -7.98
N ILE A 48 8.67 -0.48 -7.47
CA ILE A 48 8.68 -1.95 -7.54
C ILE A 48 7.45 -2.52 -6.84
N TRP A 49 7.10 -2.00 -5.66
CA TRP A 49 5.91 -2.42 -4.92
C TRP A 49 4.62 -2.23 -5.73
N PHE A 50 4.40 -1.06 -6.33
CA PHE A 50 3.20 -0.83 -7.16
C PHE A 50 3.19 -1.70 -8.42
N VAL A 51 4.34 -1.97 -9.05
CA VAL A 51 4.43 -2.93 -10.16
C VAL A 51 4.05 -4.34 -9.70
N ALA A 52 4.51 -4.76 -8.52
CA ALA A 52 4.12 -6.04 -7.94
C ALA A 52 2.61 -6.10 -7.66
N LEU A 53 1.99 -5.01 -7.20
CA LEU A 53 0.54 -4.93 -7.03
C LEU A 53 -0.22 -5.07 -8.36
N VAL A 54 0.26 -4.44 -9.44
CA VAL A 54 -0.31 -4.62 -10.78
C VAL A 54 -0.23 -6.09 -11.20
N ALA A 55 0.93 -6.72 -11.05
CA ALA A 55 1.12 -8.13 -11.40
C ALA A 55 0.21 -9.05 -10.58
N LEU A 56 0.13 -8.82 -9.26
CA LEU A 56 -0.75 -9.57 -8.36
C LEU A 56 -2.24 -9.42 -8.75
N ARG A 57 -2.64 -8.22 -9.15
CA ARG A 57 -4.02 -7.92 -9.56
C ARG A 57 -4.37 -8.58 -10.90
N LEU A 58 -3.48 -8.51 -11.88
CA LEU A 58 -3.70 -9.07 -13.21
C LEU A 58 -3.68 -10.60 -13.23
N SER A 59 -2.86 -11.21 -12.37
CA SER A 59 -2.78 -12.68 -12.24
C SER A 59 -3.96 -13.30 -11.52
N GLY A 60 -4.81 -12.51 -10.84
CA GLY A 60 -5.90 -13.05 -10.01
C GLY A 60 -5.41 -13.86 -8.81
N LEU A 61 -4.12 -13.75 -8.45
CA LEU A 61 -3.53 -14.49 -7.34
C LEU A 61 -4.24 -14.21 -6.02
N GLU A 62 -4.73 -12.99 -5.80
CA GLU A 62 -5.50 -12.63 -4.60
C GLU A 62 -6.76 -13.50 -4.46
N ASP A 63 -7.50 -13.69 -5.54
CA ASP A 63 -8.72 -14.52 -5.54
C ASP A 63 -8.37 -16.00 -5.36
N TYR A 64 -7.27 -16.46 -5.96
CA TYR A 64 -6.76 -17.82 -5.77
C TYR A 64 -6.41 -18.10 -4.30
N PHE A 65 -5.65 -17.20 -3.64
CA PHE A 65 -5.32 -17.35 -2.22
C PHE A 65 -6.57 -17.31 -1.35
N ARG A 66 -7.49 -16.37 -1.61
CA ARG A 66 -8.73 -16.24 -0.85
C ARG A 66 -9.60 -17.49 -0.95
N GLU A 67 -9.76 -18.05 -2.15
CA GLU A 67 -10.54 -19.28 -2.33
C GLU A 67 -9.82 -20.49 -1.75
N GLY A 68 -8.49 -20.56 -1.88
CA GLY A 68 -7.65 -21.57 -1.25
C GLY A 68 -7.86 -21.60 0.27
N THR A 69 -7.74 -20.45 0.94
CA THR A 69 -7.98 -20.33 2.39
C THR A 69 -9.41 -20.70 2.77
N ARG A 70 -10.42 -20.30 1.97
CA ARG A 70 -11.83 -20.66 2.22
C ARG A 70 -12.08 -22.16 2.07
N SER A 71 -11.47 -22.80 1.09
CA SER A 71 -11.64 -24.24 0.82
C SER A 71 -11.06 -25.11 1.93
N VAL A 72 -9.86 -24.79 2.41
CA VAL A 72 -9.22 -25.45 3.57
C VAL A 72 -10.12 -25.31 4.79
N LEU A 73 -10.59 -24.09 5.07
CA LEU A 73 -11.45 -23.81 6.22
C LEU A 73 -12.84 -24.46 6.15
N ARG A 74 -13.32 -24.88 4.98
CA ARG A 74 -14.60 -25.61 4.84
C ARG A 74 -14.43 -27.11 5.08
N LYS A 75 -13.28 -27.69 4.74
CA LYS A 75 -13.06 -29.14 4.83
C LYS A 75 -12.96 -29.66 6.26
N ASP A 76 -12.47 -28.85 7.19
CA ASP A 76 -12.17 -29.36 8.53
C ASP A 76 -13.36 -29.25 9.51
N GLY A 77 -14.51 -28.67 9.14
CA GLY A 77 -15.60 -28.39 10.10
C GLY A 77 -15.22 -27.34 11.16
N VAL A 78 -14.05 -26.73 11.01
CA VAL A 78 -13.37 -25.82 11.93
C VAL A 78 -13.90 -24.39 11.78
N TYR A 79 -15.21 -24.21 11.90
CA TYR A 79 -15.77 -22.86 11.92
C TYR A 79 -15.44 -22.13 13.23
N GLU A 80 -15.26 -22.86 14.34
CA GLU A 80 -14.94 -22.27 15.64
C GLU A 80 -13.47 -21.82 15.76
N MET A 81 -12.51 -22.63 15.31
CA MET A 81 -11.07 -22.28 15.39
C MET A 81 -10.66 -21.17 14.40
N ARG A 82 -11.52 -20.81 13.43
CA ARG A 82 -11.33 -19.57 12.64
C ARG A 82 -11.15 -18.38 13.56
N ARG A 83 -11.99 -18.26 14.59
CA ARG A 83 -11.92 -17.11 15.50
C ARG A 83 -10.60 -17.11 16.27
N GLU A 84 -10.08 -18.28 16.60
CA GLU A 84 -8.84 -18.44 17.39
C GLU A 84 -7.56 -18.18 16.61
N VAL A 85 -7.45 -18.63 15.35
CA VAL A 85 -6.22 -18.42 14.55
C VAL A 85 -6.21 -17.05 13.88
N GLN A 86 -7.37 -16.62 13.43
CA GLN A 86 -7.49 -15.52 12.50
C GLN A 86 -7.55 -14.19 13.28
N ALA A 87 -8.10 -14.18 14.52
CA ALA A 87 -8.23 -12.95 15.32
C ALA A 87 -6.86 -12.41 15.77
N PRO A 88 -5.91 -13.26 16.25
CA PRO A 88 -4.54 -12.83 16.51
C PRO A 88 -3.88 -12.21 15.29
N LEU A 89 -4.03 -12.80 14.11
CA LEU A 89 -3.45 -12.27 12.87
C LEU A 89 -4.01 -10.89 12.51
N SER A 90 -5.32 -10.67 12.70
CA SER A 90 -5.93 -9.35 12.46
C SER A 90 -5.45 -8.32 13.47
N VAL A 91 -5.37 -8.70 14.75
CA VAL A 91 -4.83 -7.84 15.81
C VAL A 91 -3.38 -7.49 15.50
N ILE A 92 -2.55 -8.45 15.10
CA ILE A 92 -1.16 -8.21 14.69
C ILE A 92 -1.12 -7.24 13.50
N ALA A 93 -1.95 -7.45 12.46
CA ALA A 93 -1.99 -6.54 11.31
C ALA A 93 -2.41 -5.11 11.70
N ILE A 94 -3.42 -4.96 12.56
CA ILE A 94 -3.86 -3.67 13.08
C ILE A 94 -2.76 -3.02 13.92
N LEU A 95 -2.14 -3.74 14.84
CA LEU A 95 -1.06 -3.25 15.70
C LEU A 95 0.19 -2.87 14.89
N CYS A 96 0.56 -3.67 13.89
CA CYS A 96 1.66 -3.33 12.98
C CYS A 96 1.36 -2.04 12.22
N THR A 97 0.14 -1.89 11.69
CA THR A 97 -0.28 -0.68 10.97
C THR A 97 -0.29 0.54 11.89
N ALA A 98 -0.90 0.42 13.08
CA ALA A 98 -0.95 1.47 14.09
C ALA A 98 0.45 1.85 14.61
N GLY A 99 1.31 0.85 14.83
CA GLY A 99 2.70 1.06 15.23
C GLY A 99 3.49 1.82 14.16
N LEU A 100 3.31 1.48 12.88
CA LEU A 100 3.93 2.18 11.77
C LEU A 100 3.45 3.64 11.69
N VAL A 101 2.16 3.88 11.94
CA VAL A 101 1.58 5.23 12.02
C VAL A 101 2.13 6.02 13.20
N ALA A 102 2.24 5.42 14.38
CA ALA A 102 2.79 6.07 15.56
C ALA A 102 4.28 6.41 15.39
N LEU A 103 5.07 5.49 14.82
CA LEU A 103 6.51 5.70 14.58
C LEU A 103 6.75 6.84 13.59
N THR A 104 5.98 6.89 12.51
CA THR A 104 6.10 7.94 11.50
C THR A 104 5.54 9.28 11.97
N ALA A 105 4.46 9.31 12.76
CA ALA A 105 3.98 10.53 13.43
C ALA A 105 5.04 11.08 14.41
N ARG A 106 5.69 10.21 15.20
CA ARG A 106 6.77 10.60 16.11
C ARG A 106 7.99 11.14 15.33
N TRP A 107 8.32 10.53 14.21
CA TRP A 107 9.40 11.01 13.33
C TRP A 107 9.04 12.33 12.63
N HIS A 108 7.77 12.50 12.31
CA HIS A 108 7.22 13.71 11.70
C HIS A 108 7.38 14.95 12.60
N ILE A 109 7.15 14.78 13.90
CA ILE A 109 7.35 15.84 14.91
C ILE A 109 8.83 16.24 15.01
N ARG A 110 9.76 15.30 14.75
CA ARG A 110 11.21 15.52 14.87
C ARG A 110 11.87 16.07 13.59
N THR A 111 11.18 16.08 12.46
CA THR A 111 11.74 16.49 11.17
C THR A 111 11.42 17.95 10.86
N ARG A 112 12.44 18.70 10.40
CA ARG A 112 12.29 20.11 10.05
C ARG A 112 11.21 20.29 8.96
N PRO A 113 10.29 21.26 9.12
CA PRO A 113 9.30 21.56 8.10
C PRO A 113 9.98 21.90 6.77
N GLY A 114 9.47 21.32 5.67
CA GLY A 114 10.01 21.52 4.32
C GLY A 114 11.03 20.49 3.83
N SER A 115 11.51 19.56 4.67
CA SER A 115 12.45 18.53 4.21
C SER A 115 11.82 17.55 3.20
N PRO A 116 12.47 17.26 2.05
CA PRO A 116 12.03 16.24 1.10
C PRO A 116 11.84 14.86 1.75
N SER A 117 12.60 14.56 2.79
CA SER A 117 12.55 13.28 3.49
C SER A 117 11.22 13.05 4.23
N ARG A 118 10.45 14.11 4.53
CA ARG A 118 9.09 13.98 5.09
C ARG A 118 8.13 13.35 4.09
N LEU A 119 8.26 13.67 2.80
CA LEU A 119 7.41 13.09 1.75
C LEU A 119 7.63 11.59 1.62
N ILE A 120 8.86 11.13 1.82
CA ILE A 120 9.17 9.69 1.86
C ILE A 120 8.52 9.05 3.07
N ALA A 121 8.58 9.67 4.26
CA ALA A 121 7.94 9.14 5.45
C ALA A 121 6.41 9.01 5.28
N TYR A 122 5.78 9.99 4.64
CA TYR A 122 4.36 9.94 4.29
C TYR A 122 4.01 8.88 3.25
N ALA A 123 4.86 8.70 2.24
CA ALA A 123 4.71 7.60 1.29
C ALA A 123 4.84 6.23 1.97
N ARG A 124 5.79 6.06 2.90
CA ARG A 124 5.92 4.82 3.69
C ARG A 124 4.65 4.51 4.47
N LEU A 125 4.03 5.53 5.06
CA LEU A 125 2.76 5.39 5.78
C LEU A 125 1.64 4.88 4.90
N ALA A 126 1.45 5.52 3.75
CA ALA A 126 0.42 5.14 2.80
C ALA A 126 0.65 3.71 2.26
N VAL A 127 1.89 3.38 1.89
CA VAL A 127 2.25 2.04 1.44
C VAL A 127 2.05 1.00 2.54
N ALA A 128 2.40 1.30 3.79
CA ALA A 128 2.13 0.39 4.91
C ALA A 128 0.63 0.19 5.15
N GLY A 129 -0.18 1.24 5.02
CA GLY A 129 -1.63 1.14 5.04
C GLY A 129 -2.18 0.24 3.94
N LEU A 130 -1.63 0.34 2.72
CA LEU A 130 -1.95 -0.56 1.61
C LEU A 130 -1.56 -2.01 1.91
N CYS A 131 -0.37 -2.25 2.46
CA CYS A 131 0.05 -3.59 2.88
C CYS A 131 -0.91 -4.18 3.91
N GLY A 132 -1.26 -3.40 4.93
CA GLY A 132 -2.24 -3.81 5.95
C GLY A 132 -3.60 -4.14 5.34
N LEU A 133 -4.08 -3.30 4.42
CA LEU A 133 -5.32 -3.54 3.68
C LEU A 133 -5.27 -4.83 2.86
N ILE A 134 -4.19 -5.10 2.14
CA ILE A 134 -4.00 -6.32 1.35
C ILE A 134 -4.00 -7.56 2.25
N ILE A 135 -3.28 -7.52 3.36
CA ILE A 135 -3.26 -8.61 4.34
C ILE A 135 -4.67 -8.87 4.87
N LEU A 136 -5.40 -7.83 5.26
CA LEU A 136 -6.80 -7.96 5.71
C LEU A 136 -7.70 -8.54 4.61
N ARG A 137 -7.51 -8.14 3.35
CA ARG A 137 -8.26 -8.67 2.19
C ARG A 137 -7.98 -10.15 1.93
N VAL A 138 -6.76 -10.61 2.17
CA VAL A 138 -6.38 -12.02 2.02
C VAL A 138 -6.94 -12.86 3.17
N ILE A 139 -6.84 -12.35 4.40
CA ILE A 139 -7.28 -13.05 5.61
C ILE A 139 -8.83 -13.16 5.69
N SER A 140 -9.57 -12.24 5.06
CA SER A 140 -11.04 -12.28 4.81
C SER A 140 -11.85 -12.75 6.02
N PHE A 141 -12.06 -11.84 6.96
CA PHE A 141 -12.97 -12.03 8.09
C PHE A 141 -14.39 -11.62 7.72
N HIS A 142 -15.41 -12.36 8.16
CA HIS A 142 -16.80 -11.95 7.90
C HIS A 142 -17.12 -10.55 8.49
N ALA A 143 -16.65 -10.25 9.71
CA ALA A 143 -16.87 -8.94 10.34
C ALA A 143 -16.05 -7.81 9.67
N VAL A 144 -14.81 -8.08 9.28
CA VAL A 144 -13.95 -7.10 8.59
C VAL A 144 -14.40 -6.93 7.14
N ASP A 145 -14.95 -7.96 6.51
CA ASP A 145 -15.53 -7.91 5.18
C ASP A 145 -16.81 -7.05 5.19
N VAL A 146 -17.65 -7.13 6.22
CA VAL A 146 -18.79 -6.21 6.38
C VAL A 146 -18.32 -4.76 6.54
N LEU A 147 -17.21 -4.51 7.25
CA LEU A 147 -16.67 -3.15 7.38
C LEU A 147 -16.00 -2.66 6.08
N LEU A 148 -15.21 -3.50 5.43
CA LEU A 148 -14.45 -3.18 4.22
C LEU A 148 -15.34 -3.07 2.98
N TYR A 149 -16.32 -3.96 2.84
CA TYR A 149 -17.24 -4.06 1.71
C TYR A 149 -18.66 -3.54 2.03
N GLY A 150 -18.89 -3.03 3.24
CA GLY A 150 -20.14 -2.40 3.64
C GLY A 150 -20.46 -1.11 2.87
N PRO A 151 -21.52 -0.39 3.26
CA PRO A 151 -22.01 0.77 2.49
C PRO A 151 -20.96 1.86 2.30
N ALA A 152 -20.01 1.99 3.24
CA ALA A 152 -18.93 2.97 3.18
C ALA A 152 -17.81 2.60 2.19
N LYS A 153 -17.72 1.35 1.71
CA LYS A 153 -16.66 0.85 0.80
C LYS A 153 -15.26 1.31 1.23
N LEU A 154 -14.97 1.16 2.53
CA LEU A 154 -13.73 1.64 3.16
C LEU A 154 -12.47 1.09 2.50
N ASN A 155 -12.52 -0.12 1.95
CA ASN A 155 -11.41 -0.68 1.20
C ASN A 155 -11.03 0.20 -0.01
N TRP A 156 -12.00 0.69 -0.78
CA TRP A 156 -11.78 1.53 -1.95
C TRP A 156 -11.22 2.89 -1.54
N VAL A 157 -11.74 3.46 -0.46
CA VAL A 157 -11.25 4.75 0.07
C VAL A 157 -9.80 4.63 0.53
N ILE A 158 -9.46 3.59 1.29
CA ILE A 158 -8.08 3.37 1.78
C ILE A 158 -7.15 3.06 0.60
N ASP A 159 -7.59 2.21 -0.33
CA ASP A 159 -6.79 1.77 -1.47
C ASP A 159 -6.46 2.91 -2.44
N ILE A 160 -7.50 3.59 -2.94
CA ILE A 160 -7.37 4.74 -3.83
C ILE A 160 -6.68 5.89 -3.10
N GLY A 161 -7.11 6.21 -1.88
CA GLY A 161 -6.57 7.31 -1.09
C GLY A 161 -5.08 7.15 -0.82
N SER A 162 -4.64 5.98 -0.37
CA SER A 162 -3.23 5.71 -0.09
C SER A 162 -2.39 5.71 -1.38
N SER A 163 -2.92 5.17 -2.47
CA SER A 163 -2.24 5.16 -3.78
C SER A 163 -2.04 6.58 -4.32
N LEU A 164 -3.11 7.38 -4.35
CA LEU A 164 -3.06 8.78 -4.79
C LEU A 164 -2.18 9.62 -3.88
N PHE A 165 -2.24 9.43 -2.56
CA PHE A 165 -1.41 10.17 -1.62
C PHE A 165 0.08 9.83 -1.81
N THR A 166 0.41 8.58 -2.12
CA THR A 166 1.78 8.18 -2.46
C THR A 166 2.25 8.86 -3.76
N GLY A 167 1.40 8.88 -4.79
CA GLY A 167 1.70 9.59 -6.04
C GLY A 167 1.86 11.09 -5.85
N TRP A 168 1.04 11.72 -5.02
CA TRP A 168 1.17 13.13 -4.65
C TRP A 168 2.51 13.39 -3.95
N CYS A 169 2.92 12.53 -3.01
CA CYS A 169 4.23 12.63 -2.36
C CYS A 169 5.37 12.51 -3.38
N ALA A 170 5.29 11.58 -4.34
CA ALA A 170 6.28 11.41 -5.39
C ALA A 170 6.37 12.65 -6.30
N TYR A 171 5.23 13.21 -6.70
CA TYR A 171 5.15 14.42 -7.51
C TYR A 171 5.76 15.63 -6.80
N ARG A 172 5.36 15.89 -5.54
CA ARG A 172 5.89 16.99 -4.72
C ARG A 172 7.38 16.82 -4.46
N PHE A 173 7.86 15.60 -4.26
CA PHE A 173 9.29 15.31 -4.12
C PHE A 173 10.04 15.69 -5.39
N GLY A 174 9.51 15.32 -6.56
CA GLY A 174 10.09 15.67 -7.86
C GLY A 174 10.20 17.19 -8.07
N GLN A 175 9.18 17.97 -7.67
CA GLN A 175 9.23 19.43 -7.73
C GLN A 175 10.34 20.01 -6.84
N ILE A 176 10.42 19.57 -5.58
CA ILE A 176 11.42 20.08 -4.62
C ILE A 176 12.84 19.66 -5.02
N ALA A 177 13.00 18.43 -5.54
CA ALA A 177 14.29 17.93 -5.98
C ALA A 177 14.87 18.71 -7.18
N ARG A 178 14.02 19.34 -8.00
CA ARG A 178 14.43 20.15 -9.16
C ARG A 178 14.77 21.60 -8.83
N MET A 179 14.37 22.12 -7.67
CA MET A 179 14.60 23.52 -7.32
C MET A 179 16.11 23.81 -7.08
N PRO A 180 16.71 24.78 -7.77
CA PRO A 180 18.09 25.22 -7.52
C PRO A 180 18.18 25.77 -6.09
N GLY A 181 19.12 25.26 -5.28
CA GLY A 181 19.35 25.73 -3.91
C GLY A 181 18.87 24.79 -2.79
N ALA A 182 18.12 23.73 -3.12
CA ALA A 182 17.65 22.76 -2.13
C ALA A 182 18.74 21.75 -1.67
N ARG A 183 20.03 22.01 -1.91
CA ARG A 183 21.19 21.14 -1.57
C ARG A 183 21.68 21.30 -0.11
N ARG A 184 20.81 21.65 0.83
CA ARG A 184 21.16 21.72 2.25
C ARG A 184 20.58 20.54 3.01
#